data_AF-A0AAX1PPQ7-F1
#
_entry.id   AF-A0AAX1PPQ7-F1
#
_cell.length_a   1.000
_cell.length_b   1.000
_cell.length_c   1.000
_cell.angle_alpha   90.00
_cell.angle_beta   90.00
_cell.angle_gamma   90.00
#
_symmetry.space_group_name_H-M   'P 1'
#
loop_
_entity.id
_entity.type
_entity.pdbx_description
1 polymer ?
#
loop_
_entity_poly.entity_id
_entity_poly.type
_entity_poly.pdbx_seq_one_letter_code
_entity_poly.pdbx_strand_id
1 'polypeptide(L)'
;MKGWIFGDPKHKRWTQQLYRRRHGFQNPLHQNYLHVMALKTLLGLADHQLHSIVYFIGDCTFKTPMPDNIMRRGLVSHIKRQTTPVLTPAEVIQVVETIQQERLAANWQTHKQHVAQLKARHATPHNKPMTARTVPVDWAAYDQVEISQTHGDHIPACPKCGSHMVLRTATRGENKGSQFWGCSGFPKCRSVTLLHRQLPKSEMTIKHH
;
A
#
# COMPACT_ATOMS: atom_id res chain seq x y z
N MET A 1 -16.29 11.73 -9.99
CA MET A 1 -15.32 12.74 -9.54
C MET A 1 -14.87 13.59 -10.73
N LYS A 2 -14.66 14.89 -10.54
CA LYS A 2 -14.17 15.84 -11.54
C LYS A 2 -12.97 16.61 -11.00
N GLY A 3 -12.17 17.19 -11.88
CA GLY A 3 -11.06 18.07 -11.48
C GLY A 3 -9.75 17.34 -11.24
N TRP A 4 -8.81 18.00 -10.58
CA TRP A 4 -7.46 17.48 -10.37
C TRP A 4 -7.35 16.73 -9.05
N ILE A 5 -6.62 15.62 -9.06
CA ILE A 5 -6.34 14.83 -7.87
C ILE A 5 -4.83 14.87 -7.63
N PHE A 6 -4.48 15.22 -6.40
CA PHE A 6 -3.12 15.20 -5.86
C PHE A 6 -3.10 14.20 -4.73
N GLY A 7 -2.31 13.15 -4.89
CA GLY A 7 -2.22 12.04 -3.95
C GLY A 7 -0.80 11.53 -3.83
N ASP A 8 -0.47 11.08 -2.64
CA ASP A 8 0.75 10.32 -2.35
C ASP A 8 0.32 9.09 -1.54
N PRO A 9 0.76 7.87 -1.90
CA PRO A 9 0.39 6.65 -1.19
C PRO A 9 0.70 6.68 0.32
N LYS A 10 1.75 7.42 0.72
CA LYS A 10 2.21 7.53 2.11
C LYS A 10 1.40 8.52 2.92
N HIS A 11 0.74 9.47 2.28
CA HIS A 11 -0.06 10.48 2.97
C HIS A 11 -1.43 9.94 3.39
N LYS A 12 -1.87 10.27 4.61
CA LYS A 12 -3.20 9.89 5.14
C LYS A 12 -4.37 10.51 4.37
N ARG A 13 -4.12 11.66 3.72
CA ARG A 13 -5.14 12.46 3.05
C ARG A 13 -4.66 12.90 1.69
N TRP A 14 -5.57 12.86 0.74
CA TRP A 14 -5.36 13.34 -0.62
C TRP A 14 -6.16 14.61 -0.86
N THR A 15 -5.82 15.33 -1.93
CA THR A 15 -6.48 16.60 -2.26
C THR A 15 -7.12 16.52 -3.64
N GLN A 16 -8.39 16.87 -3.70
CA GLN A 16 -9.09 17.17 -4.93
C GLN A 16 -9.12 18.68 -5.13
N GLN A 17 -8.83 19.14 -6.34
CA GLN A 17 -9.01 20.53 -6.74
C GLN A 17 -10.05 20.61 -7.85
N LEU A 18 -11.11 21.36 -7.59
CA LEU A 18 -12.15 21.68 -8.57
C LEU A 18 -12.15 23.19 -8.77
N TYR A 19 -11.68 23.63 -9.95
CA TYR A 19 -11.43 25.04 -10.23
C TYR A 19 -10.55 25.69 -9.14
N ARG A 20 -11.04 26.75 -8.50
CA ARG A 20 -10.33 27.47 -7.43
C ARG A 20 -10.48 26.84 -6.04
N ARG A 21 -11.33 25.81 -5.88
CA ARG A 21 -11.60 25.18 -4.57
C ARG A 21 -10.80 23.90 -4.40
N ARG A 22 -10.24 23.71 -3.20
CA ARG A 22 -9.48 22.52 -2.80
C ARG A 22 -10.21 21.82 -1.65
N HIS A 23 -10.36 20.51 -1.77
CA HIS A 23 -11.01 19.67 -0.79
C HIS A 23 -10.12 18.47 -0.49
N GLY A 24 -9.79 18.28 0.79
CA GLY A 24 -9.07 17.10 1.23
C GLY A 24 -10.02 15.94 1.49
N PHE A 25 -9.64 14.73 1.09
CA PHE A 25 -10.36 13.49 1.38
C PHE A 25 -9.39 12.42 1.91
N GLN A 26 -9.93 11.35 2.50
CA GLN A 26 -9.12 10.23 3.01
C GLN A 26 -8.39 9.55 1.85
N ASN A 27 -7.18 9.05 2.09
CA ASN A 27 -6.44 8.30 1.08
C ASN A 27 -7.23 7.03 0.69
N PRO A 28 -7.64 6.88 -0.58
CA PRO A 28 -8.39 5.71 -1.04
C PRO A 28 -7.64 4.40 -0.89
N LEU A 29 -6.30 4.40 -0.92
CA LEU A 29 -5.50 3.19 -0.71
C LEU A 29 -5.65 2.67 0.71
N HIS A 30 -5.66 3.55 1.71
CA HIS A 30 -5.83 3.15 3.12
C HIS A 30 -7.24 2.65 3.37
N GLN A 31 -8.24 3.29 2.74
CA GLN A 31 -9.62 2.80 2.78
C GLN A 31 -9.74 1.43 2.11
N ASN A 32 -9.18 1.26 0.92
CA ASN A 32 -9.24 0.01 0.17
C ASN A 32 -8.50 -1.11 0.89
N TYR A 33 -7.38 -0.81 1.57
CA TYR A 33 -6.67 -1.79 2.40
C TYR A 33 -7.57 -2.40 3.47
N LEU A 34 -8.34 -1.58 4.18
CA LEU A 34 -9.29 -2.09 5.19
C LEU A 34 -10.39 -2.96 4.56
N HIS A 35 -10.88 -2.58 3.37
CA HIS A 35 -11.85 -3.39 2.64
C HIS A 35 -11.27 -4.74 2.21
N VAL A 36 -10.03 -4.74 1.70
CA VAL A 36 -9.30 -5.95 1.32
C VAL A 36 -9.07 -6.85 2.54
N MET A 37 -8.64 -6.29 3.67
CA MET A 37 -8.44 -7.06 4.90
C MET A 37 -9.76 -7.67 5.41
N ALA A 38 -10.85 -6.91 5.39
CA ALA A 38 -12.16 -7.42 5.76
C ALA A 38 -12.59 -8.59 4.87
N LEU A 39 -12.40 -8.48 3.55
CA LEU A 39 -12.72 -9.55 2.61
C LEU A 39 -11.82 -10.78 2.77
N LYS A 40 -10.51 -10.60 2.97
CA LYS A 40 -9.58 -11.72 3.21
C LYS A 40 -9.98 -12.52 4.44
N THR A 41 -10.25 -11.83 5.54
CA THR A 41 -10.68 -12.47 6.80
C THR A 41 -12.03 -13.16 6.64
N LEU A 42 -13.00 -12.52 5.98
CA LEU A 42 -14.33 -13.08 5.79
C LEU A 42 -14.32 -14.33 4.91
N LEU A 43 -13.50 -14.31 3.86
CA LEU A 43 -13.51 -15.34 2.82
C LEU A 43 -12.41 -16.39 2.99
N GLY A 44 -11.52 -16.24 3.98
CA GLY A 44 -10.38 -17.13 4.20
C GLY A 44 -9.35 -17.11 3.07
N LEU A 45 -9.23 -16.00 2.35
CA LEU A 45 -8.38 -15.89 1.16
C LEU A 45 -6.94 -15.49 1.52
N ALA A 46 -5.97 -16.08 0.81
CA ALA A 46 -4.57 -15.70 0.87
C ALA A 46 -4.29 -14.37 0.13
N ASP A 47 -3.14 -13.75 0.44
CA ASP A 47 -2.79 -12.43 -0.08
C ASP A 47 -2.72 -12.33 -1.60
N HIS A 48 -2.27 -13.40 -2.26
CA HIS A 48 -2.13 -13.47 -3.71
C HIS A 48 -3.45 -13.73 -4.44
N GLN A 49 -4.50 -14.13 -3.74
CA GLN A 49 -5.81 -14.45 -4.33
C GLN A 49 -6.72 -13.22 -4.48
N LEU A 50 -6.32 -12.06 -3.91
CA LEU A 50 -7.11 -10.83 -3.96
C LEU A 50 -6.29 -9.68 -4.55
N HIS A 51 -6.74 -9.15 -5.69
CA HIS A 51 -6.10 -8.00 -6.33
C HIS A 51 -6.74 -6.68 -5.88
N SER A 52 -5.94 -5.82 -5.24
CA SER A 52 -6.35 -4.49 -4.80
C SER A 52 -6.37 -3.51 -5.98
N ILE A 53 -7.52 -2.91 -6.29
CA ILE A 53 -7.65 -1.86 -7.31
C ILE A 53 -8.49 -0.72 -6.75
N VAL A 54 -8.03 0.53 -6.94
CA VAL A 54 -8.80 1.75 -6.70
C VAL A 54 -9.14 2.39 -8.05
N TYR A 55 -10.43 2.48 -8.35
CA TYR A 55 -10.92 3.08 -9.59
C TYR A 55 -11.64 4.41 -9.35
N PHE A 56 -11.18 5.47 -10.00
CA PHE A 56 -11.84 6.78 -9.97
C PHE A 56 -12.83 6.92 -11.13
N ILE A 57 -14.13 6.98 -10.80
CA ILE A 57 -15.20 7.21 -11.78
C ILE A 57 -15.33 8.71 -12.09
N GLY A 58 -15.38 9.08 -13.38
CA GLY A 58 -15.61 10.45 -13.88
C GLY A 58 -14.35 11.17 -14.40
N ASP A 59 -14.49 12.46 -14.70
CA ASP A 59 -13.48 13.27 -15.41
C ASP A 59 -12.40 13.86 -14.50
N CYS A 60 -11.83 13.03 -13.62
CA CYS A 60 -10.68 13.44 -12.83
C CYS A 60 -9.37 13.30 -13.63
N THR A 61 -8.37 14.09 -13.24
CA THR A 61 -7.00 13.97 -13.77
C THR A 61 -6.01 13.90 -12.61
N PHE A 62 -5.15 12.89 -12.62
CA PHE A 62 -4.07 12.78 -11.66
C PHE A 62 -2.98 13.81 -11.99
N LYS A 63 -2.58 14.60 -11.00
CA LYS A 63 -1.53 15.63 -11.09
C LYS A 63 -0.25 15.25 -10.34
N THR A 64 -0.25 14.09 -9.68
CA THR A 64 0.93 13.44 -9.14
C THR A 64 1.04 12.02 -9.72
N PRO A 65 2.23 11.42 -9.75
CA PRO A 65 2.40 10.01 -10.11
C PRO A 65 1.51 9.12 -9.25
N MET A 66 0.82 8.16 -9.89
CA MET A 66 -0.05 7.22 -9.22
C MET A 66 0.50 5.80 -9.36
N PRO A 67 0.42 4.97 -8.31
CA PRO A 67 0.65 3.53 -8.40
C PRO A 67 -0.24 2.85 -9.45
N ASP A 68 0.21 1.72 -9.98
CA ASP A 68 -0.48 0.94 -11.03
C ASP A 68 -1.88 0.48 -10.65
N ASN A 69 -2.12 0.25 -9.36
CA ASN A 69 -3.42 -0.15 -8.83
C ASN A 69 -4.40 1.02 -8.65
N ILE A 70 -4.00 2.25 -8.98
CA ILE A 70 -4.85 3.44 -8.93
C ILE A 70 -5.06 3.93 -10.34
N MET A 71 -6.30 3.84 -10.81
CA MET A 71 -6.58 4.15 -12.21
C MET A 71 -7.89 4.90 -12.38
N ARG A 72 -7.96 5.66 -13.49
CA ARG A 72 -9.15 6.40 -13.94
C ARG A 72 -9.62 5.95 -15.34
N ARG A 73 -8.84 5.09 -15.99
CA ARG A 73 -9.04 4.53 -17.33
C ARG A 73 -8.37 3.15 -17.38
N GLY A 74 -8.77 2.31 -18.33
CA GLY A 74 -8.09 1.04 -18.59
C GLY A 74 -8.42 -0.10 -17.59
N LEU A 75 -9.48 0.03 -16.79
CA LEU A 75 -9.88 -0.99 -15.81
C LEU A 75 -10.10 -2.36 -16.45
N VAL A 76 -10.88 -2.42 -17.54
CA VAL A 76 -11.16 -3.68 -18.25
C VAL A 76 -9.87 -4.32 -18.76
N SER A 77 -8.99 -3.53 -19.36
CA SER A 77 -7.69 -4.01 -19.83
C SER A 77 -6.80 -4.50 -18.68
N HIS A 78 -6.84 -3.83 -17.52
CA HIS A 78 -6.11 -4.27 -16.33
C HIS A 78 -6.62 -5.62 -15.82
N ILE A 79 -7.95 -5.79 -15.71
CA ILE A 79 -8.57 -7.04 -15.28
C ILE A 79 -8.23 -8.18 -16.26
N LYS A 80 -8.37 -7.94 -17.57
CA LYS A 80 -8.11 -8.95 -18.61
C LYS A 80 -6.64 -9.40 -18.68
N ARG A 81 -5.69 -8.62 -18.17
CA ARG A 81 -4.28 -9.02 -18.09
C ARG A 81 -4.01 -10.05 -16.99
N GLN A 82 -4.91 -10.19 -16.02
CA GLN A 82 -4.77 -11.18 -14.96
C GLN A 82 -5.24 -12.54 -15.48
N THR A 83 -4.31 -13.35 -15.99
CA THR A 83 -4.61 -14.65 -16.61
C THR A 83 -4.31 -15.84 -15.71
N THR A 84 -3.52 -15.64 -14.65
CA THR A 84 -3.15 -16.70 -13.70
C THR A 84 -4.37 -17.06 -12.84
N PRO A 85 -4.89 -18.30 -12.90
CA PRO A 85 -5.96 -18.73 -12.02
C PRO A 85 -5.45 -18.79 -10.58
N VAL A 86 -6.10 -18.07 -9.67
CA VAL A 86 -5.79 -18.05 -8.22
C VAL A 86 -6.92 -18.63 -7.37
N LEU A 87 -8.06 -18.95 -8.00
CA LEU A 87 -9.23 -19.58 -7.39
C LEU A 87 -9.77 -20.64 -8.34
N THR A 88 -10.19 -21.76 -7.79
CA THR A 88 -10.92 -22.83 -8.47
C THR A 88 -12.39 -22.45 -8.67
N PRO A 89 -13.12 -23.08 -9.61
CA PRO A 89 -14.55 -22.83 -9.79
C PRO A 89 -15.38 -23.05 -8.52
N ALA A 90 -15.03 -24.05 -7.70
CA ALA A 90 -15.70 -24.33 -6.43
C ALA A 90 -15.48 -23.21 -5.40
N GLU A 91 -14.23 -22.73 -5.26
CA GLU A 91 -13.92 -21.59 -4.39
C GLU A 91 -14.62 -20.31 -4.83
N VAL A 92 -14.76 -20.08 -6.15
CA VAL A 92 -15.51 -18.93 -6.68
C VAL A 92 -16.98 -18.99 -6.25
N ILE A 93 -17.62 -20.17 -6.34
CA ILE A 93 -19.01 -20.35 -5.89
C ILE A 93 -19.12 -20.04 -4.39
N GLN A 94 -18.23 -20.62 -3.57
CA GLN A 94 -18.24 -20.40 -2.13
C GLN A 94 -18.04 -18.92 -1.75
N VAL A 95 -17.13 -18.22 -2.44
CA VAL A 95 -16.92 -16.78 -2.24
C VAL A 95 -18.19 -15.99 -2.55
N VAL A 96 -18.85 -16.28 -3.68
CA VAL A 96 -20.08 -15.59 -4.09
C VAL A 96 -21.19 -15.83 -3.06
N GLU A 97 -21.39 -17.07 -2.61
CA GLU A 97 -22.40 -17.42 -1.61
C GLU A 97 -22.15 -16.70 -0.28
N THR A 98 -20.90 -16.72 0.21
CA THR A 98 -20.52 -16.07 1.48
C THR A 98 -20.76 -14.56 1.41
N ILE A 99 -20.38 -13.90 0.31
CA ILE A 99 -20.64 -12.47 0.13
C ILE A 99 -22.15 -12.19 0.10
N GLN A 100 -22.95 -13.03 -0.55
CA GLN A 100 -24.40 -12.84 -0.64
C GLN A 100 -25.10 -13.02 0.70
N GLN A 101 -24.68 -13.99 1.51
CA GLN A 101 -25.23 -14.27 2.83
C GLN A 101 -24.91 -13.16 3.85
N GLU A 102 -23.68 -12.64 3.83
CA GLU A 102 -23.20 -11.63 4.79
C GLU A 102 -23.54 -10.19 4.38
N ARG A 103 -24.05 -10.00 3.17
CA ARG A 103 -24.42 -8.67 2.68
C ARG A 103 -25.66 -8.16 3.40
N LEU A 104 -25.52 -6.99 4.03
CA LEU A 104 -26.65 -6.24 4.57
C LEU A 104 -27.74 -6.04 3.51
N ALA A 105 -29.00 -6.27 3.91
CA ALA A 105 -30.15 -6.10 3.03
C ALA A 105 -30.13 -4.72 2.36
N ALA A 106 -30.23 -4.68 1.04
CA ALA A 106 -30.24 -3.45 0.25
C ALA A 106 -31.61 -2.77 0.33
N ASN A 107 -31.98 -2.28 1.52
CA ASN A 107 -33.25 -1.64 1.79
C ASN A 107 -33.06 -0.24 2.38
N TRP A 108 -34.14 0.55 2.40
CA TRP A 108 -34.12 1.91 2.92
C TRP A 108 -33.69 2.00 4.38
N GLN A 109 -34.01 0.98 5.20
CA GLN A 109 -33.69 0.97 6.63
C GLN A 109 -32.19 0.85 6.87
N THR A 110 -31.48 -0.03 6.16
CA THR A 110 -30.02 -0.15 6.26
C THR A 110 -29.32 1.12 5.75
N HIS A 111 -29.87 1.76 4.71
CA HIS A 111 -29.38 3.07 4.25
C HIS A 111 -29.55 4.18 5.30
N LYS A 112 -30.74 4.27 5.91
CA LYS A 112 -31.03 5.24 6.98
C LYS A 112 -30.10 5.04 8.19
N GLN A 113 -29.88 3.78 8.59
CA GLN A 113 -28.96 3.44 9.68
C GLN A 113 -27.52 3.83 9.35
N HIS A 114 -27.05 3.53 8.14
CA HIS A 114 -25.71 3.92 7.68
C HIS A 114 -25.50 5.44 7.73
N VAL A 115 -26.45 6.22 7.20
CA VAL A 115 -26.38 7.69 7.23
C VAL A 115 -26.42 8.22 8.67
N ALA A 116 -27.25 7.65 9.54
CA ALA A 116 -27.31 8.05 10.95
C ALA A 116 -25.98 7.79 11.67
N GLN A 117 -25.33 6.65 11.43
CA GLN A 117 -24.01 6.33 11.99
C GLN A 117 -22.92 7.28 11.50
N LEU A 118 -22.92 7.63 10.20
CA LEU A 118 -21.99 8.62 9.67
C LEU A 118 -22.18 9.99 10.35
N LYS A 119 -23.43 10.45 10.46
CA LYS A 119 -23.74 11.73 11.14
C LYS A 119 -23.29 11.72 12.59
N ALA A 120 -23.55 10.65 13.34
CA ALA A 120 -23.13 10.53 14.74
C ALA A 120 -21.59 10.57 14.90
N ARG A 121 -20.85 9.87 14.02
CA ARG A 121 -19.38 9.87 14.01
C ARG A 121 -18.77 11.24 13.69
N HIS A 122 -19.44 12.04 12.87
CA HIS A 122 -18.97 13.38 12.50
C HIS A 122 -19.47 14.50 13.42
N ALA A 123 -20.51 14.25 14.23
CA ALA A 123 -21.07 15.22 15.16
C ALA A 123 -20.38 15.26 16.54
N THR A 124 -19.60 14.25 16.89
CA THR A 124 -18.87 14.21 18.17
C THR A 124 -17.53 14.96 18.06
N PRO A 125 -17.30 16.02 18.85
CA PRO A 125 -15.96 16.59 18.99
C PRO A 125 -15.06 15.54 19.66
N HIS A 126 -13.84 15.35 19.15
CA HIS A 126 -12.85 14.44 19.73
C HIS A 126 -12.67 14.69 21.23
N ASN A 127 -13.17 13.78 22.06
CA ASN A 127 -12.67 13.58 23.41
C ASN A 127 -11.91 12.25 23.42
N LYS A 128 -10.74 12.24 24.09
CA LYS A 128 -9.73 11.15 24.11
C LYS A 128 -10.34 9.74 24.17
N PRO A 129 -9.77 8.75 23.46
CA PRO A 129 -10.38 7.44 23.33
C PRO A 129 -10.33 6.66 24.65
N MET A 130 -11.50 6.23 25.12
CA MET A 130 -11.62 5.12 26.07
C MET A 130 -11.14 3.84 25.40
N THR A 131 -10.43 3.05 26.20
CA THR A 131 -9.71 1.82 25.85
C THR A 131 -10.59 0.77 25.20
N ALA A 132 -10.57 0.70 23.87
CA ALA A 132 -11.06 -0.43 23.10
C ALA A 132 -9.89 -1.36 22.78
N ARG A 133 -9.96 -2.58 23.29
CA ARG A 133 -9.05 -3.71 23.07
C ARG A 133 -8.59 -3.75 21.61
N THR A 134 -7.38 -3.25 21.39
CA THR A 134 -6.86 -2.88 20.07
C THR A 134 -6.25 -4.11 19.43
N VAL A 135 -6.82 -4.59 18.31
CA VAL A 135 -5.99 -5.28 17.31
C VAL A 135 -5.11 -4.18 16.72
N PRO A 136 -3.76 -4.22 16.86
CA PRO A 136 -2.91 -3.16 16.34
C PRO A 136 -2.99 -3.22 14.81
N VAL A 137 -3.80 -2.34 14.21
CA VAL A 137 -3.69 -2.08 12.77
C VAL A 137 -2.47 -1.18 12.62
N ASP A 138 -1.31 -1.81 12.54
CA ASP A 138 -0.04 -1.13 12.34
C ASP A 138 0.00 -0.60 10.89
N TRP A 139 -0.34 0.66 10.71
CA TRP A 139 -0.32 1.31 9.39
C TRP A 139 1.09 1.37 8.76
N ALA A 140 2.13 1.04 9.54
CA ALA A 140 3.48 0.77 9.06
C ALA A 140 3.61 -0.59 8.34
N ALA A 141 2.64 -1.50 8.44
CA ALA A 141 2.60 -2.74 7.65
C ALA A 141 2.07 -2.52 6.21
N TYR A 142 1.52 -1.33 5.91
CA TYR A 142 1.26 -0.89 4.53
C TYR A 142 2.56 -0.66 3.73
N ASP A 143 3.71 -0.60 4.42
CA ASP A 143 5.04 -0.36 3.86
C ASP A 143 5.62 -1.59 3.11
N GLN A 144 4.82 -2.67 2.91
CA GLN A 144 5.25 -3.90 2.22
C GLN A 144 4.39 -4.33 1.01
N VAL A 145 3.46 -3.52 0.51
CA VAL A 145 2.82 -3.80 -0.80
C VAL A 145 3.27 -2.78 -1.84
N GLU A 146 4.55 -2.84 -2.22
CA GLU A 146 5.05 -2.21 -3.43
C GLU A 146 4.84 -3.15 -4.63
N ILE A 147 3.97 -2.71 -5.54
CA ILE A 147 3.90 -3.25 -6.90
C ILE A 147 5.13 -2.71 -7.64
N SER A 148 6.13 -3.54 -7.93
CA SER A 148 6.53 -3.89 -9.31
C SER A 148 7.80 -4.75 -9.40
N GLN A 149 7.62 -5.94 -9.98
CA GLN A 149 8.50 -6.65 -10.93
C GLN A 149 9.84 -7.27 -10.44
N THR A 150 9.80 -8.59 -10.29
CA THR A 150 10.80 -9.63 -10.60
C THR A 150 12.24 -9.18 -10.90
N HIS A 151 13.15 -9.36 -9.93
CA HIS A 151 14.41 -10.14 -10.05
C HIS A 151 15.03 -10.34 -8.65
N GLY A 152 14.99 -11.58 -8.13
CA GLY A 152 15.95 -12.13 -7.16
C GLY A 152 15.89 -11.65 -5.69
N ASP A 153 15.24 -12.46 -4.85
CA ASP A 153 15.39 -12.49 -3.39
C ASP A 153 16.85 -12.51 -2.91
N HIS A 154 17.22 -11.56 -2.05
CA HIS A 154 17.63 -11.85 -0.66
C HIS A 154 17.95 -10.54 0.09
N ILE A 155 17.18 -10.23 1.14
CA ILE A 155 17.65 -9.29 2.17
C ILE A 155 18.81 -9.98 2.90
N PRO A 156 20.04 -9.43 2.89
CA PRO A 156 21.16 -10.09 3.52
C PRO A 156 20.97 -10.15 5.04
N ALA A 157 21.35 -11.28 5.64
CA ALA A 157 21.44 -11.41 7.08
C ALA A 157 22.68 -10.64 7.59
N CYS A 158 22.56 -10.02 8.75
CA CYS A 158 23.65 -9.34 9.41
C CYS A 158 24.76 -10.35 9.77
N PRO A 159 26.01 -10.16 9.30
CA PRO A 159 27.10 -11.10 9.57
C PRO A 159 27.49 -11.17 11.06
N LYS A 160 27.07 -10.18 11.86
CA LYS A 160 27.38 -10.11 13.29
C LYS A 160 26.36 -10.83 14.18
N CYS A 161 25.07 -10.85 13.81
CA CYS A 161 24.01 -11.34 14.70
C CYS A 161 22.89 -12.11 13.99
N GLY A 162 22.99 -12.34 12.68
CA GLY A 162 22.00 -13.09 11.90
C GLY A 162 20.68 -12.36 11.63
N SER A 163 20.40 -11.24 12.32
CA SER A 163 19.19 -10.44 12.07
C SER A 163 19.19 -9.84 10.66
N HIS A 164 18.01 -9.67 10.05
CA HIS A 164 17.91 -9.09 8.70
C HIS A 164 18.50 -7.66 8.65
N MET A 165 19.06 -7.27 7.51
CA MET A 165 19.58 -5.92 7.31
C MET A 165 18.52 -4.97 6.73
N VAL A 166 18.64 -3.68 7.03
CA VAL A 166 17.73 -2.61 6.62
C VAL A 166 18.50 -1.55 5.85
N LEU A 167 17.97 -1.08 4.73
CA LEU A 167 18.62 -0.05 3.93
C LEU A 167 18.50 1.32 4.60
N ARG A 168 19.61 2.04 4.73
CA ARG A 168 19.70 3.35 5.37
C ARG A 168 20.45 4.32 4.49
N THR A 169 20.05 5.59 4.56
CA THR A 169 20.75 6.68 3.87
C THR A 169 21.62 7.45 4.86
N ALA A 170 22.88 7.67 4.52
CA ALA A 170 23.76 8.49 5.34
C ALA A 170 23.28 9.96 5.32
N THR A 171 23.10 10.54 6.49
CA THR A 171 22.56 11.91 6.64
C THR A 171 23.65 12.96 6.89
N ARG A 172 24.89 12.52 7.15
CA ARG A 172 26.05 13.33 7.54
C ARG A 172 27.34 12.75 6.97
N GLY A 173 28.37 13.58 6.82
CA GLY A 173 29.68 13.19 6.28
C GLY A 173 29.74 13.19 4.75
N GLU A 174 30.88 12.78 4.19
CA GLU A 174 31.15 12.77 2.74
C GLU A 174 30.20 11.85 1.96
N ASN A 175 29.68 10.81 2.61
CA ASN A 175 28.73 9.86 2.02
C ASN A 175 27.26 10.29 2.17
N LYS A 176 26.98 11.57 2.48
CA LYS A 176 25.61 12.05 2.67
C LYS A 176 24.77 11.81 1.41
N GLY A 177 23.65 11.11 1.57
CA GLY A 177 22.78 10.70 0.46
C GLY A 177 23.05 9.28 -0.05
N SER A 178 24.20 8.68 0.24
CA SER A 178 24.51 7.30 -0.13
C SER A 178 23.74 6.31 0.75
N GLN A 179 23.34 5.18 0.15
CA GLN A 179 22.62 4.12 0.83
C GLN A 179 23.56 2.98 1.25
N PHE A 180 23.30 2.40 2.42
CA PHE A 180 24.03 1.25 2.97
C PHE A 180 23.08 0.34 3.75
N TRP A 181 23.43 -0.94 3.87
CA TRP A 181 22.73 -1.89 4.73
C TRP A 181 23.17 -1.70 6.18
N GLY A 182 22.25 -1.46 7.09
CA GLY A 182 22.48 -1.43 8.54
C GLY A 182 21.68 -2.52 9.25
N CYS A 183 22.23 -3.11 10.30
CA CYS A 183 21.53 -4.14 11.06
C CYS A 183 20.20 -3.61 11.66
N SER A 184 19.12 -4.39 11.55
CA SER A 184 17.83 -4.11 12.20
C SER A 184 17.94 -4.05 13.73
N GLY A 185 18.87 -4.79 14.33
CA GLY A 185 19.12 -4.82 15.78
C GLY A 185 19.79 -3.57 16.35
N PHE A 186 19.93 -2.47 15.60
CA PHE A 186 20.46 -1.21 16.13
C PHE A 186 19.55 -0.67 17.25
N PRO A 187 20.08 -0.12 18.36
CA PRO A 187 21.48 0.22 18.63
C PRO A 187 22.34 -0.92 19.18
N LYS A 188 21.73 -2.07 19.51
CA LYS A 188 22.40 -3.23 20.13
C LYS A 188 23.38 -3.92 19.18
N CYS A 189 23.09 -3.90 17.88
CA CYS A 189 24.00 -4.32 16.83
C CYS A 189 24.20 -3.20 15.82
N ARG A 190 25.45 -2.71 15.67
CA ARG A 190 25.82 -1.59 14.79
C ARG A 190 26.50 -2.02 13.48
N SER A 191 26.34 -3.29 13.08
CA SER A 191 26.95 -3.81 11.85
C SER A 191 26.35 -3.12 10.62
N VAL A 192 27.21 -2.78 9.66
CA VAL A 192 26.83 -2.18 8.37
C VAL A 192 27.53 -2.91 7.22
N THR A 193 26.88 -2.97 6.07
CA THR A 193 27.38 -3.59 4.82
C THR A 193 27.02 -2.66 3.66
N LEU A 194 27.88 -2.54 2.66
CA LEU A 194 27.56 -1.75 1.47
C LEU A 194 26.59 -2.52 0.56
N LEU A 195 25.72 -1.81 -0.18
CA LEU A 195 25.01 -2.38 -1.32
C LEU A 195 26.06 -2.91 -2.32
N HIS A 196 25.89 -4.11 -2.86
CA HIS A 196 26.97 -4.82 -3.56
C HIS A 196 27.56 -4.06 -4.76
N ARG A 197 28.86 -3.77 -4.65
CA ARG A 197 29.95 -3.68 -5.66
C ARG A 197 29.63 -3.12 -7.06
N GLN A 198 29.69 -1.79 -7.20
CA GLN A 198 30.38 -1.22 -8.36
C GLN A 198 31.85 -1.07 -8.00
N LEU A 199 32.73 -1.86 -8.62
CA LEU A 199 34.15 -1.53 -8.70
C LEU A 199 34.28 -0.15 -9.38
N PRO A 200 35.19 0.74 -8.94
CA PRO A 200 35.37 2.05 -9.54
C PRO A 200 35.77 1.93 -11.03
N LYS A 201 35.18 2.76 -11.88
CA LYS A 201 35.48 2.88 -13.33
C LYS A 201 36.82 3.59 -13.61
N SER A 202 37.88 3.23 -12.91
CA SER A 202 39.22 3.80 -13.14
C SER A 202 40.30 2.74 -12.95
N GLU A 203 40.40 1.81 -13.89
CA GLU A 203 41.65 1.12 -14.28
C GLU A 203 41.38 0.13 -15.42
N MET A 204 41.35 0.63 -16.65
CA MET A 204 41.60 -0.16 -17.86
C MET A 204 42.26 0.75 -18.90
N THR A 205 43.52 1.10 -18.67
CA THR A 205 44.42 1.50 -19.75
C THR A 205 45.28 0.28 -20.07
N ILE A 206 44.90 -0.41 -21.13
CA ILE A 206 45.68 -1.48 -21.74
C ILE A 206 46.96 -0.84 -22.29
N LYS A 207 48.12 -1.25 -21.74
CA LYS A 207 49.40 -1.10 -22.41
C LYS A 207 49.40 -2.07 -23.59
N HIS A 208 49.35 -1.55 -24.81
CA HIS A 208 49.75 -2.33 -25.98
C HIS A 208 51.28 -2.34 -26.04
N HIS A 209 51.80 -3.56 -26.13
CA HIS A 209 53.17 -3.85 -26.49
C HIS A 209 53.32 -3.89 -28.02
#